data_AF-A0A1X0JR23-F1
#
_entry.id   AF-A0A1X0JR23-F1
#
_cell.length_a   1.000
_cell.length_b   1.000
_cell.length_c   1.000
_cell.angle_alpha   90.00
_cell.angle_beta   90.00
_cell.angle_gamma   90.00
#
_symmetry.space_group_name_H-M   'P 1'
#
loop_
_entity.id
_entity.type
_entity.pdbx_description
1 polymer ?
#
loop_
_entity_poly.entity_id
_entity_poly.type
_entity_poly.pdbx_seq_one_letter_code
_entity_poly.pdbx_strand_id
1 'polypeptide(L)'
;MAGDDVKLDFDEWDQHAQWWDQEAPRVRERLTVDPGTAESMGQRFGDIGWEVREALNETLQARSAAGRSLGQYCEGVAGHIRSSISSYQQTEEASQQILKT
;
A
#
# COMPACT_ATOMS: atom_id res chain seq x y z
N MET A 1 20.42 27.46 -25.26
CA MET A 1 19.80 26.17 -24.90
C MET A 1 19.33 26.30 -23.47
N ALA A 2 18.03 26.52 -23.27
CA ALA A 2 17.45 26.46 -21.93
C ALA A 2 17.39 24.98 -21.57
N GLY A 3 18.35 24.49 -20.79
CA GLY A 3 18.15 23.25 -20.07
C GLY A 3 17.04 23.55 -19.08
N ASP A 4 15.89 22.89 -19.21
CA ASP A 4 14.88 22.89 -18.16
C ASP A 4 15.58 22.47 -16.87
N ASP A 5 15.66 23.39 -15.91
CA ASP A 5 16.04 23.11 -14.53
C ASP A 5 14.89 22.28 -13.94
N VAL A 6 14.85 20.99 -14.28
CA VAL A 6 13.90 20.03 -13.73
C VAL A 6 14.30 19.82 -12.27
N LYS A 7 13.78 20.69 -11.41
CA LYS A 7 13.89 20.54 -9.97
C LYS A 7 12.85 19.55 -9.48
N LEU A 8 13.31 18.56 -8.72
CA LEU A 8 12.43 17.64 -8.04
C LEU A 8 11.70 18.38 -6.92
N ASP A 9 10.37 18.38 -6.94
CA ASP A 9 9.57 18.87 -5.83
C ASP A 9 9.51 17.79 -4.74
N PHE A 10 10.42 17.89 -3.77
CA PHE A 10 10.50 16.92 -2.67
C PHE A 10 9.26 16.92 -1.78
N ASP A 11 8.60 18.07 -1.62
CA ASP A 11 7.41 18.20 -0.77
C ASP A 11 6.21 17.51 -1.41
N GLU A 12 6.05 17.62 -2.74
CA GLU A 12 5.05 16.89 -3.49
C GLU A 12 5.25 15.37 -3.38
N TRP A 13 6.48 14.89 -3.58
CA TRP A 13 6.77 13.46 -3.48
C TRP A 13 6.62 12.91 -2.04
N ASP A 14 6.94 13.70 -1.01
CA ASP A 14 6.67 13.28 0.36
C ASP A 14 5.16 13.20 0.65
N GLN A 15 4.35 14.14 0.13
CA GLN A 15 2.89 14.06 0.20
C GLN A 15 2.35 12.80 -0.49
N HIS A 16 2.91 12.41 -1.64
CA HIS A 16 2.55 11.16 -2.30
C HIS A 16 2.89 9.93 -1.44
N ALA A 17 4.06 9.91 -0.79
CA ALA A 17 4.42 8.83 0.13
C ALA A 17 3.46 8.77 1.33
N GLN A 18 3.09 9.91 1.92
CA GLN A 18 2.13 10.00 3.01
C GLN A 18 0.73 9.53 2.59
N TRP A 19 0.32 9.81 1.36
CA TRP A 19 -0.95 9.31 0.83
C TRP A 19 -0.97 7.77 0.78
N TRP A 20 0.11 7.16 0.28
CA TRP A 20 0.24 5.69 0.24
C TRP A 20 0.25 5.05 1.63
N ASP A 21 0.90 5.68 2.62
CA ASP A 21 0.85 5.25 4.02
C ASP A 21 -0.57 5.28 4.59
N GLN A 22 -1.39 6.25 4.20
CA GLN A 22 -2.79 6.33 4.62
C GLN A 22 -3.70 5.32 3.89
N GLU A 23 -3.36 4.97 2.66
CA GLU A 23 -4.16 4.03 1.87
C GLU A 23 -3.93 2.57 2.30
N ALA A 24 -2.71 2.23 2.74
CA ALA A 24 -2.37 0.91 3.26
C ALA A 24 -3.35 0.39 4.36
N PRO A 25 -3.61 1.12 5.47
CA PRO A 25 -4.57 0.70 6.48
C PRO A 25 -6.02 0.72 5.96
N ARG A 26 -6.40 1.66 5.09
CA ARG A 26 -7.76 1.74 4.51
C ARG A 26 -8.11 0.53 3.66
N VAL A 27 -7.18 0.08 2.82
CA VAL A 27 -7.36 -1.11 1.99
C VAL A 27 -7.45 -2.37 2.84
N ARG A 28 -6.59 -2.47 3.87
CA ARG A 28 -6.67 -3.57 4.85
C ARG A 28 -8.02 -3.58 5.54
N GLU A 29 -8.49 -2.45 6.08
CA GLU A 29 -9.78 -2.36 6.78
C GLU A 29 -10.95 -2.74 5.86
N ARG A 30 -11.00 -2.18 4.65
CA ARG A 30 -12.08 -2.47 3.68
C ARG A 30 -12.17 -3.94 3.28
N LEU A 31 -11.03 -4.62 3.18
CA LEU A 31 -10.95 -6.00 2.68
C LEU A 31 -10.84 -7.03 3.80
N THR A 32 -10.56 -6.61 5.03
CA THR A 32 -10.64 -7.47 6.20
C THR A 32 -12.09 -7.92 6.38
N VAL A 33 -12.24 -9.20 6.65
CA VAL A 33 -13.51 -9.80 7.05
C VAL A 33 -13.34 -10.18 8.51
N ASP A 34 -14.22 -9.66 9.36
CA ASP A 34 -14.24 -10.07 10.75
C ASP A 34 -14.54 -11.59 10.84
N PRO A 35 -13.74 -12.36 11.61
CA PRO A 35 -13.93 -13.81 11.73
C PRO A 35 -15.34 -14.22 12.18
N GLY A 36 -15.98 -13.43 13.06
CA GLY A 36 -17.35 -13.66 13.51
C GLY A 36 -18.39 -13.40 12.41
N THR A 37 -18.11 -12.49 11.48
CA THR A 37 -18.94 -12.29 10.29
C THR A 37 -18.88 -13.49 9.35
N ALA A 38 -17.69 -14.07 9.13
CA ALA A 38 -17.56 -15.27 8.30
C ALA A 38 -18.31 -16.47 8.90
N GLU A 39 -18.14 -16.69 10.21
CA GLU A 39 -18.78 -17.79 10.93
C GLU A 39 -20.31 -17.64 10.96
N SER A 40 -20.82 -16.44 11.26
CA SER A 40 -22.27 -16.17 11.29
C SER A 40 -22.94 -16.27 9.93
N MET A 41 -22.24 -15.93 8.83
CA MET A 41 -22.76 -16.15 7.49
C MET A 41 -22.77 -17.64 7.12
N GLY A 42 -21.75 -18.39 7.52
CA GLY A 42 -21.67 -19.83 7.27
C GLY A 42 -22.78 -20.64 7.95
N GLN A 43 -23.21 -20.23 9.15
CA GLN A 43 -24.30 -20.88 9.88
C GLN A 43 -25.66 -20.79 9.17
N ARG A 44 -25.85 -19.85 8.24
CA ARG A 44 -27.11 -19.67 7.51
C ARG A 44 -27.37 -20.75 6.45
N PHE A 45 -26.33 -21.47 6.02
CA PHE A 45 -26.44 -22.44 4.92
C PHE A 45 -26.94 -23.84 5.35
N GLY A 46 -27.08 -24.10 6.65
CA GLY A 46 -27.52 -25.40 7.16
C GLY A 46 -26.64 -26.57 6.70
N ASP A 47 -27.13 -27.81 6.88
CA ASP A 47 -26.35 -29.03 6.58
C ASP A 47 -26.28 -29.35 5.08
N ILE A 48 -27.27 -28.92 4.29
CA ILE A 48 -27.33 -29.18 2.84
C ILE A 48 -26.49 -28.16 2.06
N GLY A 49 -26.34 -26.93 2.56
CA GLY A 49 -25.60 -25.85 1.89
C GLY A 49 -24.10 -25.81 2.22
N TRP A 50 -23.50 -26.94 2.63
CA TRP A 50 -22.12 -26.99 3.09
C TRP A 50 -21.11 -26.55 2.02
N GLU A 51 -21.36 -26.87 0.74
CA GLU A 51 -20.53 -26.47 -0.41
C GLU A 51 -20.52 -24.94 -0.57
N VAL A 52 -21.68 -24.30 -0.40
CA VAL A 52 -21.81 -22.84 -0.48
C VAL A 52 -21.13 -22.16 0.70
N ARG A 53 -21.23 -22.75 1.89
CA ARG A 53 -20.51 -22.30 3.09
C ARG A 53 -19.00 -22.37 2.89
N GLU A 54 -18.48 -23.46 2.33
CA GLU A 54 -17.06 -23.64 2.04
C GLU A 54 -16.58 -22.60 1.03
N ALA A 55 -17.26 -22.48 -0.12
CA ALA A 55 -16.92 -21.50 -1.14
C ALA A 55 -16.98 -20.05 -0.62
N LEU A 56 -17.94 -19.72 0.26
CA LEU A 56 -18.01 -18.42 0.91
C LEU A 56 -16.79 -18.21 1.82
N ASN A 57 -16.45 -19.17 2.67
CA ASN A 57 -15.30 -19.07 3.56
C ASN A 57 -13.99 -18.90 2.80
N GLU A 58 -13.78 -19.67 1.74
CA GLU A 58 -12.63 -19.53 0.84
C GLU A 58 -12.56 -18.12 0.24
N THR A 59 -13.70 -17.60 -0.24
CA THR A 59 -13.78 -16.25 -0.81
C THR A 59 -13.45 -15.17 0.23
N LEU A 60 -13.96 -15.30 1.46
CA LEU A 60 -13.68 -14.35 2.55
C LEU A 60 -12.21 -14.39 2.98
N GLN A 61 -11.60 -15.58 3.03
CA GLN A 61 -10.17 -15.75 3.29
C GLN A 61 -9.32 -15.13 2.17
N ALA A 62 -9.66 -15.39 0.91
CA ALA A 62 -8.98 -14.81 -0.26
C ALA A 62 -9.09 -13.28 -0.27
N ARG A 63 -10.26 -12.72 0.06
CA ARG A 63 -10.47 -11.28 0.21
C ARG A 63 -9.59 -10.66 1.28
N SER A 64 -9.50 -11.29 2.46
CA SER A 64 -8.62 -10.85 3.54
C SER A 64 -7.13 -10.95 3.16
N ALA A 65 -6.72 -12.01 2.46
CA ALA A 65 -5.36 -12.15 1.93
C ALA A 65 -5.03 -11.04 0.91
N ALA A 66 -5.96 -10.73 0.01
CA ALA A 66 -5.81 -9.64 -0.94
C ALA A 66 -5.67 -8.28 -0.23
N GLY A 67 -6.46 -8.02 0.81
CA GLY A 67 -6.33 -6.81 1.64
C GLY A 67 -4.95 -6.65 2.27
N ARG A 68 -4.39 -7.75 2.81
CA ARG A 68 -3.03 -7.75 3.36
C ARG A 68 -1.98 -7.48 2.29
N SER A 69 -2.06 -8.17 1.16
CA SER A 69 -1.12 -8.02 0.04
C SER A 69 -1.14 -6.61 -0.55
N LEU A 70 -2.32 -6.04 -0.79
CA LEU A 70 -2.45 -4.67 -1.29
C LEU A 70 -1.96 -3.64 -0.27
N GLY A 71 -2.24 -3.84 1.03
CA GLY A 71 -1.71 -2.96 2.07
C GLY A 71 -0.17 -2.98 2.12
N GLN A 72 0.46 -4.14 1.99
CA GLN A 72 1.92 -4.26 1.90
C GLN A 72 2.48 -3.60 0.64
N TYR A 73 1.77 -3.70 -0.49
CA TYR A 73 2.15 -3.00 -1.71
C TYR A 73 2.15 -1.49 -1.52
N CYS A 74 1.11 -0.93 -0.88
CA CYS A 74 1.03 0.50 -0.57
C CYS A 74 2.21 0.96 0.29
N GLU A 75 2.54 0.23 1.35
CA GLU A 75 3.71 0.51 2.20
C GLU A 75 5.03 0.44 1.41
N GLY A 76 5.15 -0.54 0.50
CA GLY A 76 6.30 -0.68 -0.38
C GLY A 76 6.50 0.51 -1.31
N VAL A 77 5.41 1.04 -1.89
CA VAL A 77 5.46 2.23 -2.74
C VAL A 77 5.88 3.46 -1.92
N ALA A 78 5.29 3.68 -0.74
CA ALA A 78 5.68 4.79 0.14
C ALA A 78 7.16 4.73 0.54
N GLY A 79 7.65 3.54 0.92
CA GLY A 79 9.05 3.32 1.23
C GLY A 79 9.98 3.56 0.04
N HIS A 80 9.58 3.14 -1.16
CA HIS A 80 10.34 3.38 -2.38
C HIS A 80 10.47 4.88 -2.70
N ILE A 81 9.38 5.65 -2.59
CA ILE A 81 9.38 7.10 -2.80
C ILE A 81 10.37 7.77 -1.84
N ARG A 82 10.29 7.48 -0.53
CA ARG A 82 11.19 8.05 0.48
C ARG A 82 12.66 7.73 0.25
N SER A 83 12.94 6.47 -0.09
CA SER A 83 14.30 6.03 -0.45
C SER A 83 14.84 6.82 -1.64
N SER A 84 14.00 7.01 -2.65
CA SER A 84 14.36 7.75 -3.87
C SER A 84 14.63 9.22 -3.56
N ILE A 85 13.74 9.89 -2.81
CA ILE A 85 13.93 11.27 -2.33
C ILE A 85 15.26 11.42 -1.60
N SER A 86 15.55 10.54 -0.63
CA SER A 86 16.79 10.61 0.15
C SER A 86 18.03 10.45 -0.74
N SER A 87 17.98 9.52 -1.71
CA SER A 87 19.06 9.33 -2.68
C SER A 87 19.29 10.56 -3.54
N TYR A 88 18.22 11.23 -4.00
CA TYR A 88 18.32 12.45 -4.79
C TYR A 88 18.90 13.60 -3.97
N GLN A 89 18.43 13.80 -2.73
CA GLN A 89 18.96 14.83 -1.83
C GLN A 89 20.46 14.64 -1.58
N GLN A 90 20.91 13.42 -1.28
CA GLN A 90 22.34 13.13 -1.09
C GLN A 90 23.16 13.40 -2.35
N THR A 91 22.63 13.06 -3.53
CA THR A 91 23.33 13.30 -4.81
C THR A 91 23.44 14.79 -5.12
N GLU A 92 22.39 15.56 -4.83
CA GLU A 92 22.38 17.01 -5.02
C GLU A 92 23.35 17.70 -4.06
N GLU A 93 23.35 17.33 -2.78
CA GLU A 93 24.31 17.84 -1.78
C GLU A 93 25.76 17.56 -2.17
N ALA A 94 26.06 16.33 -2.59
CA ALA A 94 27.39 15.94 -3.05
C ALA A 94 27.82 16.74 -4.29
N SER A 95 26.92 16.94 -5.26
CA SER A 95 27.18 17.73 -6.47
C SER A 95 27.47 19.20 -6.14
N GLN A 96 26.70 19.79 -5.22
CA GLN A 96 26.92 21.17 -4.77
C GLN A 96 28.23 21.34 -4.00
N GLN A 97 28.69 20.34 -3.25
CA GLN A 97 29.99 20.37 -2.58
C GLN A 97 31.15 20.33 -3.59
N ILE A 98 31.05 19.47 -4.62
CA ILE A 98 32.05 19.38 -5.69
C ILE A 98 32.15 20.71 -6.44
N LEU A 99 31.02 21.34 -6.78
CA LEU A 99 31.00 22.61 -7.51
C LEU A 99 31.51 23.81 -6.69
N LYS A 100 31.59 23.69 -5.36
CA LYS A 100 32.13 24.72 -4.45
C LYS A 100 33.64 24.59 -4.22
N THR A 101 34.26 23.49 -4.64
CA THR A 101 35.68 23.18 -4.44
C THR A 101 36.46 23.46 -5.73
#